data_AF-A0A2V4C0F2-F1
#
_entry.id   AF-A0A2V4C0F2-F1
#
_cell.length_a   1.000
_cell.length_b   1.000
_cell.length_c   1.000
_cell.angle_alpha   90.00
_cell.angle_beta   90.00
_cell.angle_gamma   90.00
#
_symmetry.space_group_name_H-M   'P 1'
#
loop_
_entity.id
_entity.type
_entity.pdbx_description
1 polymer ?
#
loop_
_entity_poly.entity_id
_entity_poly.type
_entity_poly.pdbx_seq_one_letter_code
_entity_poly.pdbx_strand_id
1 'polypeptide(L)'
;MNRHLNLFHFYNENTSFEFLENNLSRAFSLTLLNSSIFFNEFIKSIVSEEDYDYLFSTYSKESSFFEIDIQIDISLIEQESFKNVYAVALTSNDQIDFSDFFDQKTYPGKNITDIIITIKDILLVIEVKKHNEDCKRQLYNQVFPFIQRHSEGIIVQPICKTWQEIVNLMEKVHNLERVTSFGSSFLRDFLRLAEVRRPNWFQPKPFNSLKFSTKWGSTEHHHLMQRLKQALSNCKDYSLLDYSDRLGLAINFNWASEVIPYFHRYENDQIKNYIVFNIWPGNTKSQGYHFYNKSMDWINKKTLLVDDLNYDLEIVQNIKICHFNRYVTGLNYYEDDLLKSTHTVHNFHHKSGKWNIQRWPDFEIFMDEHFKPEYNWREKCQWDKYIIDTDRTYFTMSLGFEVSTFVPYQEFCDIDKKAEDIKEVSLKIDSIVLSLKKLID
;
A
#
# COMPACT_ATOMS: atom_id res chain seq x y z
N MET A 1 -20.34 -7.25 4.04
CA MET A 1 -21.14 -6.56 5.06
C MET A 1 -21.72 -5.28 4.45
N ASN A 2 -22.91 -4.86 4.85
CA ASN A 2 -23.68 -3.83 4.14
C ASN A 2 -23.07 -2.42 4.34
N ARG A 3 -22.37 -1.88 3.34
CA ARG A 3 -21.78 -0.53 3.37
C ARG A 3 -22.83 0.55 3.66
N HIS A 4 -24.10 0.27 3.34
CA HIS A 4 -25.23 1.19 3.52
C HIS A 4 -25.67 1.36 4.99
N LEU A 5 -25.10 0.61 5.93
CA LEU A 5 -25.42 0.72 7.37
C LEU A 5 -24.30 1.33 8.21
N ASN A 6 -23.24 1.86 7.59
CA ASN A 6 -22.18 2.55 8.30
C ASN A 6 -22.64 3.96 8.71
N LEU A 7 -22.50 4.31 9.99
CA LEU A 7 -22.94 5.60 10.56
C LEU A 7 -22.36 6.84 9.85
N PHE A 8 -21.18 6.70 9.25
CA PHE A 8 -20.45 7.78 8.60
C PHE A 8 -20.45 7.68 7.08
N HIS A 9 -21.27 6.79 6.51
CA HIS A 9 -21.44 6.69 5.07
C HIS A 9 -22.87 7.04 4.70
N PHE A 10 -23.07 8.28 4.23
CA PHE A 10 -24.40 8.76 3.87
C PHE A 10 -24.83 8.26 2.47
N TYR A 11 -26.12 8.02 2.29
CA TYR A 11 -26.68 7.74 0.97
C TYR A 11 -26.56 9.00 0.10
N ASN A 12 -25.98 8.90 -1.10
CA ASN A 12 -25.73 10.01 -2.03
C ASN A 12 -24.68 11.06 -1.58
N GLU A 13 -23.57 10.62 -0.97
CA GLU A 13 -22.44 11.53 -0.65
C GLU A 13 -21.92 12.26 -1.90
N ASN A 14 -21.78 13.59 -1.79
CA ASN A 14 -21.01 14.38 -2.74
C ASN A 14 -19.52 13.94 -2.65
N THR A 15 -18.88 13.76 -3.80
CA THR A 15 -17.47 13.33 -3.86
C THR A 15 -16.48 14.49 -3.82
N SER A 16 -16.95 15.73 -3.62
CA SER A 16 -16.08 16.89 -3.49
C SER A 16 -15.11 16.74 -2.29
N PHE A 17 -13.89 17.24 -2.48
CA PHE A 17 -12.79 17.05 -1.53
C PHE A 17 -13.09 17.67 -0.15
N GLU A 18 -13.65 18.88 -0.15
CA GLU A 18 -14.06 19.64 1.04
C GLU A 18 -15.17 18.91 1.83
N PHE A 19 -16.15 18.32 1.15
CA PHE A 19 -17.22 17.54 1.80
C PHE A 19 -16.65 16.29 2.49
N LEU A 20 -15.69 15.61 1.86
CA LEU A 20 -15.00 14.46 2.46
C LEU A 20 -14.11 14.86 3.64
N GLU A 21 -13.66 16.11 3.74
CA GLU A 21 -12.80 16.62 4.84
C GLU A 21 -13.62 16.94 6.07
N ASN A 22 -14.66 17.73 5.86
CA ASN A 22 -15.62 18.07 6.91
C ASN A 22 -16.28 16.82 7.48
N ASN A 23 -16.52 15.79 6.66
CA ASN A 23 -17.05 14.51 7.13
C ASN A 23 -16.04 13.69 7.96
N LEU A 24 -14.73 13.81 7.71
CA LEU A 24 -13.72 13.11 8.51
C LEU A 24 -13.60 13.72 9.90
N SER A 25 -13.45 15.05 9.99
CA SER A 25 -13.40 15.76 11.27
C SER A 25 -14.67 15.52 12.08
N ARG A 26 -15.84 15.61 11.42
CA ARG A 26 -17.13 15.27 12.05
C ARG A 26 -17.20 13.81 12.51
N ALA A 27 -16.80 12.85 11.69
CA ALA A 27 -16.85 11.43 12.07
C ALA A 27 -15.90 11.12 13.24
N PHE A 28 -14.73 11.76 13.26
CA PHE A 28 -13.77 11.65 14.35
C PHE A 28 -14.32 12.25 15.65
N SER A 29 -14.84 13.48 15.61
CA SER A 29 -15.48 14.14 16.75
C SER A 29 -16.66 13.35 17.31
N LEU A 30 -17.53 12.81 16.43
CA LEU A 30 -18.64 11.95 16.86
C LEU A 30 -18.15 10.64 17.50
N THR A 31 -17.02 10.10 17.02
CA THR A 31 -16.42 8.90 17.61
C THR A 31 -15.88 9.19 19.01
N LEU A 32 -15.20 10.33 19.19
CA LEU A 32 -14.75 10.80 20.51
C LEU A 32 -15.92 10.99 21.49
N LEU A 33 -17.03 11.61 21.03
CA LEU A 33 -18.23 11.79 21.86
C LEU A 33 -18.89 10.47 22.30
N ASN A 34 -18.78 9.41 21.50
CA ASN A 34 -19.55 8.17 21.66
C ASN A 34 -18.71 6.92 21.99
N SER A 35 -17.40 7.06 22.20
CA SER A 35 -16.54 5.99 22.73
C SER A 35 -15.70 6.57 23.86
N SER A 36 -16.18 6.41 25.11
CA SER A 36 -15.53 6.96 26.30
C SER A 36 -14.13 6.41 26.53
N ILE A 37 -13.91 5.13 26.24
CA ILE A 37 -12.59 4.50 26.35
C ILE A 37 -11.65 5.10 25.30
N PHE A 38 -12.11 5.27 24.06
CA PHE A 38 -11.29 5.90 23.02
C PHE A 38 -11.00 7.37 23.34
N PHE A 39 -11.99 8.12 23.81
CA PHE A 39 -11.81 9.50 24.25
C PHE A 39 -10.73 9.60 25.33
N ASN A 40 -10.82 8.77 26.37
CA ASN A 40 -9.84 8.75 27.45
C ASN A 40 -8.41 8.50 26.93
N GLU A 41 -8.23 7.45 26.12
CA GLU A 41 -6.93 7.10 25.56
C GLU A 41 -6.41 8.19 24.60
N PHE A 42 -7.30 8.82 23.83
CA PHE A 42 -6.95 9.91 22.93
C PHE A 42 -6.43 11.13 23.69
N ILE A 43 -7.17 11.58 24.71
CA ILE A 43 -6.75 12.71 25.56
C ILE A 43 -5.41 12.40 26.23
N LYS A 44 -5.27 11.20 26.81
CA LYS A 44 -4.02 10.75 27.43
C LYS A 44 -2.82 10.78 26.47
N SER A 45 -3.06 10.53 25.18
CA SER A 45 -1.99 10.54 24.17
C SER A 45 -1.51 11.95 23.80
N ILE A 46 -2.29 12.99 24.12
CA ILE A 46 -2.04 14.39 23.76
C ILE A 46 -1.54 15.17 24.96
N VAL A 47 -2.26 15.18 26.07
CA VAL A 47 -1.93 16.06 27.20
C VAL A 47 -0.76 15.51 28.03
N SER A 48 -0.10 16.39 28.78
CA SER A 48 0.92 15.99 29.76
C SER A 48 0.34 15.09 30.86
N GLU A 49 1.18 14.32 31.55
CA GLU A 49 0.74 13.45 32.65
C GLU A 49 0.09 14.26 33.79
N GLU A 50 0.66 15.41 34.12
CA GLU A 50 0.12 16.33 35.14
C GLU A 50 -1.27 16.86 34.75
N ASP A 51 -1.45 17.28 33.49
CA ASP A 51 -2.74 17.75 32.98
C ASP A 51 -3.77 16.62 32.92
N TYR A 52 -3.37 15.41 32.50
CA TYR A 52 -4.24 14.26 32.47
C TYR A 52 -4.78 13.93 33.88
N ASP A 53 -3.89 13.89 34.87
CA ASP A 53 -4.28 13.66 36.26
C ASP A 53 -5.17 14.78 36.78
N TYR A 54 -4.86 16.04 36.47
CA TYR A 54 -5.72 17.17 36.82
C TYR A 54 -7.13 17.05 36.23
N LEU A 55 -7.26 16.62 34.96
CA LEU A 55 -8.55 16.45 34.31
C LEU A 55 -9.41 15.37 34.98
N PHE A 56 -8.82 14.23 35.37
CA PHE A 56 -9.59 13.03 35.74
C PHE A 56 -9.46 12.55 37.20
N SER A 57 -8.57 13.13 38.02
CA SER A 57 -8.39 12.73 39.43
C SER A 57 -9.51 13.15 40.36
N THR A 58 -10.16 14.29 40.10
CA THR A 58 -11.18 14.86 40.97
C THR A 58 -12.44 15.22 40.19
N TYR A 59 -13.57 14.67 40.62
CA TYR A 59 -14.88 14.94 40.03
C TYR A 59 -15.58 16.09 40.76
N SER A 60 -15.88 17.17 40.05
CA SER A 60 -16.74 18.25 40.54
C SER A 60 -18.03 18.30 39.71
N LYS A 61 -19.19 18.45 40.36
CA LYS A 61 -20.50 18.49 39.69
C LYS A 61 -20.67 19.69 38.75
N GLU A 62 -19.88 20.75 38.90
CA GLU A 62 -19.90 21.95 38.05
C GLU A 62 -18.92 21.84 36.86
N SER A 63 -17.93 20.94 36.93
CA SER A 63 -16.92 20.72 35.89
C SER A 63 -17.21 19.50 35.02
N SER A 64 -18.48 19.08 34.94
CA SER A 64 -18.88 17.79 34.34
C SER A 64 -19.06 17.82 32.82
N PHE A 65 -18.60 18.86 32.13
CA PHE A 65 -18.81 19.03 30.71
C PHE A 65 -17.45 19.13 30.00
N PHE A 66 -17.18 18.15 29.16
CA PHE A 66 -16.30 18.38 28.03
C PHE A 66 -17.17 18.77 26.83
N GLU A 67 -16.66 19.65 25.99
CA GLU A 67 -17.32 20.08 24.77
C GLU A 67 -16.43 19.76 23.58
N ILE A 68 -17.03 19.24 22.51
CA ILE A 68 -16.35 19.01 21.24
C ILE A 68 -17.11 19.76 20.17
N ASP A 69 -16.42 20.71 19.55
CA ASP A 69 -16.94 21.52 18.47
C ASP A 69 -16.12 21.35 17.20
N ILE A 70 -16.73 21.70 16.07
CA ILE A 70 -16.10 21.64 14.75
C ILE A 70 -16.31 22.95 14.01
N GLN A 71 -15.33 23.36 13.21
CA GLN A 71 -15.45 24.55 12.34
C GLN A 71 -15.76 25.86 13.08
N ILE A 72 -15.20 26.03 14.28
CA ILE A 72 -15.33 27.26 15.06
C ILE A 72 -14.21 28.25 14.69
N ASP A 73 -14.60 29.51 14.51
CA ASP A 73 -13.68 30.64 14.43
C ASP A 73 -13.12 30.95 15.82
N ILE A 74 -11.79 30.94 15.97
CA ILE A 74 -11.13 31.14 17.27
C ILE A 74 -11.52 32.45 17.96
N SER A 75 -11.96 33.46 17.21
CA SER A 75 -12.43 34.73 17.76
C SER A 75 -13.70 34.60 18.61
N LEU A 76 -14.44 33.49 18.51
CA LEU A 76 -15.66 33.23 19.26
C LEU A 76 -15.41 32.51 20.60
N ILE A 77 -14.16 32.12 20.88
CA ILE A 77 -13.80 31.37 22.08
C ILE A 77 -13.37 32.34 23.19
N GLU A 78 -13.93 32.19 24.39
CA GLU A 78 -13.56 33.01 25.55
C GLU A 78 -12.16 32.66 26.07
N GLN A 79 -11.17 33.41 25.60
CA GLN A 79 -9.75 33.12 25.82
C GLN A 79 -9.30 33.25 27.28
N GLU A 80 -10.00 33.98 28.13
CA GLU A 80 -9.60 34.22 29.53
C GLU A 80 -9.77 32.99 30.44
N SER A 81 -10.44 31.95 29.95
CA SER A 81 -10.85 30.78 30.75
C SER A 81 -9.83 29.63 30.74
N PHE A 82 -8.75 29.72 29.95
CA PHE A 82 -7.83 28.61 29.73
C PHE A 82 -6.44 28.83 30.33
N LYS A 83 -5.87 27.78 30.93
CA LYS A 83 -4.47 27.75 31.39
C LYS A 83 -3.55 27.05 30.41
N ASN A 84 -4.00 25.93 29.84
CA ASN A 84 -3.22 25.13 28.90
C ASN A 84 -3.95 25.01 27.56
N VAL A 85 -3.24 25.27 26.47
CA VAL A 85 -3.74 25.14 25.10
C VAL A 85 -2.83 24.19 24.33
N TYR A 86 -3.39 23.07 23.90
CA TYR A 86 -2.71 22.08 23.09
C TYR A 86 -3.01 22.33 21.61
N ALA A 87 -1.99 22.71 20.85
CA ALA A 87 -2.08 22.91 19.41
C ALA A 87 -1.74 21.60 18.69
N VAL A 88 -2.74 20.86 18.24
CA VAL A 88 -2.58 19.49 17.74
C VAL A 88 -2.68 19.43 16.22
N ALA A 89 -1.60 19.06 15.55
CA ALA A 89 -1.67 18.66 14.15
C ALA A 89 -2.02 17.17 14.06
N LEU A 90 -3.15 16.84 13.45
CA LEU A 90 -3.57 15.47 13.14
C LEU A 90 -3.42 15.21 11.64
N THR A 91 -2.31 14.62 11.23
CA THR A 91 -1.89 14.54 9.81
C THR A 91 -1.50 13.12 9.38
N SER A 92 -1.32 12.85 8.08
CA SER A 92 -0.61 11.64 7.64
C SER A 92 0.90 11.84 7.51
N ASN A 93 1.41 13.04 7.78
CA ASN A 93 2.84 13.35 7.76
C ASN A 93 3.49 13.02 9.13
N ASP A 94 4.38 12.05 9.17
CA ASP A 94 5.14 11.65 10.36
C ASP A 94 6.44 12.44 10.55
N GLN A 95 6.75 13.39 9.64
CA GLN A 95 7.98 14.19 9.63
C GLN A 95 7.76 15.68 9.95
N ILE A 96 6.61 16.08 10.49
CA ILE A 96 6.41 17.49 10.84
C ILE A 96 7.26 17.84 12.07
N ASP A 97 8.31 18.61 11.82
CA ASP A 97 9.16 19.19 12.86
C ASP A 97 8.52 20.45 13.44
N PHE A 98 8.20 20.44 14.73
CA PHE A 98 7.60 21.56 15.46
C PHE A 98 8.63 22.45 16.17
N SER A 99 9.94 22.26 15.97
CA SER A 99 10.97 23.07 16.63
C SER A 99 10.87 24.56 16.32
N ASP A 100 10.39 24.91 15.11
CA ASP A 100 10.21 26.26 14.60
C ASP A 100 8.75 26.77 14.75
N PHE A 101 7.91 26.09 15.54
CA PHE A 101 6.48 26.41 15.63
C PHE A 101 6.21 27.83 16.13
N PHE A 102 6.98 28.31 17.10
CA PHE A 102 6.83 29.66 17.64
C PHE A 102 7.47 30.75 16.76
N ASP A 103 8.23 30.36 15.73
CA ASP A 103 8.85 31.27 14.77
C ASP A 103 7.97 31.51 13.52
N GLN A 104 6.80 30.86 13.46
CA GLN A 104 5.89 30.99 12.34
C GLN A 104 5.34 32.41 12.21
N LYS A 105 5.14 32.86 10.96
CA LYS A 105 4.55 34.18 10.68
C LYS A 105 3.04 34.09 10.61
N THR A 106 2.38 35.07 11.22
CA THR A 106 0.94 35.20 11.10
C THR A 106 0.52 35.70 9.72
N TYR A 107 -0.71 35.36 9.32
CA TYR A 107 -1.32 35.87 8.09
C TYR A 107 -2.79 36.27 8.32
N PRO A 108 -3.33 37.23 7.55
CA PRO A 108 -4.71 37.70 7.71
C PRO A 108 -5.72 36.67 7.19
N GLY A 109 -6.83 36.49 7.91
CA GLY A 109 -7.92 35.58 7.53
C GLY A 109 -8.76 35.17 8.74
N LYS A 110 -9.85 34.43 8.49
CA LYS A 110 -10.57 33.74 9.57
C LYS A 110 -9.75 32.53 10.01
N ASN A 111 -9.60 32.36 11.32
CA ASN A 111 -8.95 31.21 11.92
C ASN A 111 -10.02 30.19 12.31
N ILE A 112 -10.59 29.53 11.31
CA ILE A 112 -11.53 28.44 11.52
C ILE A 112 -10.73 27.19 11.83
N THR A 113 -11.06 26.54 12.94
CA THR A 113 -10.44 25.30 13.42
C THR A 113 -11.22 24.09 12.93
N ASP A 114 -10.56 22.95 12.71
CA ASP A 114 -11.28 21.74 12.31
C ASP A 114 -12.03 21.12 13.48
N ILE A 115 -11.36 20.95 14.62
CA ILE A 115 -11.93 20.40 15.85
C ILE A 115 -11.37 21.15 17.06
N ILE A 116 -12.25 21.45 18.01
CA ILE A 116 -11.88 21.94 19.33
C ILE A 116 -12.42 20.98 20.39
N ILE A 117 -11.62 20.72 21.41
CA ILE A 117 -12.06 20.01 22.60
C ILE A 117 -11.75 20.88 23.82
N THR A 118 -12.78 21.20 24.59
CA THR A 118 -12.67 21.94 25.85
C THR A 118 -12.95 21.02 27.02
N ILE A 119 -12.03 20.95 27.98
CA ILE A 119 -12.21 20.19 29.23
C ILE A 119 -11.65 21.03 30.38
N LYS A 120 -12.52 21.48 31.30
CA LYS A 120 -12.14 22.45 32.36
C LYS A 120 -11.46 23.68 31.73
N ASP A 121 -10.28 24.07 32.22
CA ASP A 121 -9.43 25.16 31.74
C ASP A 121 -8.35 24.68 30.75
N ILE A 122 -8.57 23.54 30.09
CA ILE A 122 -7.70 23.01 29.03
C ILE A 122 -8.43 23.02 27.68
N LEU A 123 -7.76 23.57 26.66
CA LEU A 123 -8.24 23.66 25.28
C LEU A 123 -7.35 22.83 24.35
N LEU A 124 -7.93 21.96 23.53
CA LEU A 124 -7.23 21.31 22.42
C LEU A 124 -7.74 21.94 21.12
N VAL A 125 -6.85 22.58 20.37
CA VAL A 125 -7.11 23.09 19.02
C VAL A 125 -6.49 22.11 18.03
N ILE A 126 -7.32 21.41 17.27
CA ILE A 126 -6.90 20.32 16.39
C ILE A 126 -7.10 20.72 14.94
N GLU A 127 -6.01 20.69 14.18
CA GLU A 127 -6.00 20.89 12.73
C GLU A 127 -5.80 19.55 12.02
N VAL A 128 -6.74 19.18 11.17
CA VAL A 128 -6.82 17.87 10.54
C VAL A 128 -6.31 17.95 9.09
N LYS A 129 -5.36 17.08 8.75
CA LYS A 129 -4.89 16.88 7.37
C LYS A 129 -4.96 15.41 6.98
N LYS A 130 -5.48 15.14 5.78
CA LYS A 130 -5.63 13.77 5.29
C LYS A 130 -4.36 13.24 4.68
N HIS A 131 -3.55 14.09 4.06
CA HIS A 131 -2.36 13.71 3.33
C HIS A 131 -1.13 14.20 4.10
N ASN A 132 -0.05 14.47 3.38
CA ASN A 132 1.22 14.87 3.95
C ASN A 132 1.37 16.39 4.07
N GLU A 133 0.25 17.14 4.09
CA GLU A 133 0.28 18.59 4.20
C GLU A 133 0.90 19.04 5.53
N ASP A 134 1.75 20.07 5.48
CA ASP A 134 2.25 20.76 6.66
C ASP A 134 1.26 21.85 7.06
N CYS A 135 0.59 21.65 8.20
CA CYS A 135 -0.38 22.59 8.75
C CYS A 135 0.19 23.50 9.85
N LYS A 136 1.50 23.48 10.13
CA LYS A 136 2.12 24.25 11.22
C LYS A 136 1.74 25.72 11.21
N ARG A 137 1.87 26.38 10.05
CA ARG A 137 1.57 27.81 9.94
C ARG A 137 0.09 28.11 10.19
N GLN A 138 -0.81 27.26 9.72
CA GLN A 138 -2.25 27.42 9.93
C GLN A 138 -2.60 27.22 11.42
N LEU A 139 -2.08 26.16 12.01
CA LEU A 139 -2.28 25.84 13.42
C LEU A 139 -1.70 26.92 14.34
N TYR A 140 -0.50 27.43 14.05
CA TYR A 140 0.08 28.58 14.73
C TYR A 140 -0.84 29.79 14.67
N ASN A 141 -1.37 30.11 13.48
CA ASN A 141 -2.30 31.22 13.30
C ASN A 141 -3.55 31.08 14.17
N GLN A 142 -4.09 29.86 14.29
CA GLN A 142 -5.27 29.56 15.11
C GLN A 142 -4.99 29.74 16.60
N VAL A 143 -3.82 29.34 17.09
CA VAL A 143 -3.47 29.45 18.52
C VAL A 143 -2.75 30.75 18.91
N PHE A 144 -2.38 31.58 17.93
CA PHE A 144 -1.67 32.85 18.14
C PHE A 144 -2.30 33.76 19.20
N PRO A 145 -3.64 33.93 19.28
CA PRO A 145 -4.24 34.75 20.33
C PRO A 145 -3.90 34.29 21.76
N PHE A 146 -3.72 32.98 21.97
CA PHE A 146 -3.33 32.43 23.27
C PHE A 146 -1.83 32.60 23.53
N ILE A 147 -0.99 32.48 22.49
CA ILE A 147 0.45 32.74 22.57
C ILE A 147 0.72 34.17 23.04
N GLN A 148 -0.05 35.15 22.55
CA GLN A 148 0.07 36.56 22.97
C GLN A 148 -0.21 36.79 24.46
N ARG A 149 -0.90 35.86 25.11
CA ARG A 149 -1.31 35.92 26.52
C ARG A 149 -0.44 35.04 27.43
N HIS A 150 0.73 34.62 26.96
CA HIS A 150 1.68 33.85 27.77
C HIS A 150 2.06 34.56 29.09
N SER A 151 2.15 35.90 29.07
CA SER A 151 2.40 36.69 30.30
C SER A 151 1.29 36.61 31.34
N GLU A 152 0.09 36.16 30.96
CA GLU A 152 -1.05 35.94 31.84
C GLU A 152 -1.08 34.49 32.38
N GLY A 153 -0.06 33.68 32.07
CA GLY A 153 0.09 32.31 32.54
C GLY A 153 -0.51 31.25 31.61
N ILE A 154 -0.94 31.61 30.39
CA ILE A 154 -1.42 30.66 29.39
C ILE A 154 -0.24 29.96 28.71
N ILE A 155 -0.21 28.63 28.76
CA ILE A 155 0.84 27.81 28.15
C ILE A 155 0.29 27.18 26.87
N VAL A 156 0.98 27.38 25.74
CA VAL A 156 0.64 26.75 24.47
C VAL A 156 1.64 25.64 24.17
N GLN A 157 1.16 24.43 23.87
CA GLN A 157 1.99 23.25 23.59
C GLN A 157 1.67 22.68 22.19
N PRO A 158 2.59 22.77 21.22
CA PRO A 158 2.41 22.14 19.92
C PRO A 158 2.65 20.63 19.98
N ILE A 159 1.77 19.85 19.34
CA ILE A 159 1.82 18.39 19.30
C ILE A 159 1.50 17.91 17.88
N CYS A 160 2.28 16.94 17.41
CA CYS A 160 1.98 16.20 16.20
C CYS A 160 1.43 14.81 16.54
N LYS A 161 0.31 14.42 15.93
CA LYS A 161 -0.19 13.05 15.91
C LYS A 161 -0.48 12.63 14.48
N THR A 162 -0.09 11.42 14.14
CA THR A 162 -0.37 10.85 12.84
C THR A 162 -1.70 10.08 12.86
N TRP A 163 -2.39 10.04 11.72
CA TRP A 163 -3.55 9.15 11.56
C TRP A 163 -3.20 7.69 11.84
N GLN A 164 -1.97 7.27 11.59
CA GLN A 164 -1.49 5.93 11.89
C GLN A 164 -1.41 5.65 13.39
N GLU A 165 -0.94 6.62 14.19
CA GLU A 165 -0.96 6.52 15.65
C GLU A 165 -2.40 6.48 16.19
N ILE A 166 -3.27 7.34 15.67
CA ILE A 166 -4.67 7.42 16.10
C ILE A 166 -5.45 6.15 15.73
N VAL A 167 -5.30 5.64 14.51
CA VAL A 167 -5.94 4.39 14.09
C VAL A 167 -5.41 3.20 14.90
N ASN A 168 -4.11 3.13 15.18
CA ASN A 168 -3.56 2.09 16.06
C ASN A 168 -4.16 2.17 17.48
N LEU A 169 -4.33 3.37 18.03
CA LEU A 169 -5.00 3.58 19.31
C LEU A 169 -6.47 3.12 19.26
N MET A 170 -7.20 3.49 18.23
CA MET A 170 -8.57 3.04 17.98
C MET A 170 -8.67 1.50 17.88
N GLU A 171 -7.75 0.85 17.17
CA GLU A 171 -7.72 -0.61 17.03
C GLU A 171 -7.49 -1.30 18.38
N LYS A 172 -6.58 -0.77 19.21
CA LYS A 172 -6.35 -1.29 20.58
C LYS A 172 -7.61 -1.17 21.44
N VAL A 173 -8.26 0.00 21.44
CA VAL A 173 -9.51 0.22 22.17
C VAL A 173 -10.62 -0.68 21.64
N HIS A 174 -10.77 -0.79 20.32
CA HIS A 174 -11.79 -1.64 19.72
C HIS A 174 -11.58 -3.13 20.07
N ASN A 175 -10.34 -3.59 20.12
CA ASN A 175 -10.01 -4.94 20.57
C ASN A 175 -10.35 -5.16 22.05
N LEU A 176 -10.06 -4.17 22.92
CA LEU A 176 -10.48 -4.21 24.33
C LEU A 176 -12.01 -4.28 24.45
N GLU A 177 -12.74 -3.41 23.74
CA GLU A 177 -14.20 -3.39 23.72
C GLU A 177 -14.80 -4.73 23.25
N ARG A 178 -14.15 -5.43 22.31
CA ARG A 178 -14.56 -6.78 21.87
C ARG A 178 -14.39 -7.83 22.95
N VAL A 179 -13.33 -7.73 23.75
CA VAL A 179 -13.09 -8.65 24.87
C VAL A 179 -14.08 -8.39 26.01
N THR A 180 -14.41 -7.12 26.27
CA THR A 180 -15.30 -6.73 27.37
C THR A 180 -16.77 -6.67 27.00
N SER A 181 -17.12 -6.86 25.72
CA SER A 181 -18.50 -6.79 25.19
C SER A 181 -19.17 -5.42 25.30
N PHE A 182 -18.41 -4.33 25.50
CA PHE A 182 -18.87 -2.94 25.52
C PHE A 182 -18.44 -2.20 24.24
N GLY A 183 -18.88 -2.69 23.08
CA GLY A 183 -18.51 -2.13 21.77
C GLY A 183 -19.18 -0.80 21.43
N SER A 184 -18.39 0.20 21.03
CA SER A 184 -18.93 1.42 20.42
C SER A 184 -19.18 1.20 18.92
N SER A 185 -20.42 1.38 18.48
CA SER A 185 -20.77 1.33 17.05
C SER A 185 -20.07 2.44 16.26
N PHE A 186 -19.84 3.60 16.89
CA PHE A 186 -19.12 4.72 16.29
C PHE A 186 -17.66 4.37 16.02
N LEU A 187 -16.93 3.89 17.04
CA LEU A 187 -15.53 3.48 16.87
C LEU A 187 -15.39 2.41 15.78
N ARG A 188 -16.23 1.37 15.85
CA ARG A 188 -16.27 0.29 14.87
C ARG A 188 -16.53 0.79 13.45
N ASP A 189 -17.50 1.68 13.27
CA ASP A 189 -17.89 2.16 11.94
C ASP A 189 -16.90 3.22 11.40
N PHE A 190 -16.23 4.00 12.27
CA PHE A 190 -15.11 4.84 11.88
C PHE A 190 -13.96 4.01 11.35
N LEU A 191 -13.51 2.99 12.11
CA LEU A 191 -12.45 2.08 11.70
C LEU A 191 -12.77 1.45 10.34
N ARG A 192 -14.01 0.97 10.14
CA ARG A 192 -14.46 0.41 8.85
C ARG A 192 -14.42 1.41 7.71
N LEU A 193 -14.81 2.67 7.95
CA LEU A 193 -14.75 3.72 6.93
C LEU A 193 -13.29 4.01 6.55
N ALA A 194 -12.43 4.20 7.57
CA ALA A 194 -11.01 4.42 7.40
C ALA A 194 -10.34 3.26 6.65
N GLU A 195 -10.68 2.02 6.98
CA GLU A 195 -10.11 0.82 6.34
C GLU A 195 -10.42 0.73 4.83
N VAL A 196 -11.55 1.29 4.40
CA VAL A 196 -11.95 1.33 2.99
C VAL A 196 -11.36 2.55 2.27
N ARG A 197 -11.37 3.72 2.91
CA ARG A 197 -11.01 5.00 2.27
C ARG A 197 -9.53 5.35 2.40
N ARG A 198 -8.88 4.88 3.46
CA ARG A 198 -7.53 5.24 3.92
C ARG A 198 -6.82 4.03 4.54
N PRO A 199 -6.68 2.91 3.79
CA PRO A 199 -6.06 1.72 4.33
C PRO A 199 -4.57 1.91 4.68
N ASN A 200 -3.91 2.94 4.12
CA ASN A 200 -2.55 3.35 4.48
C ASN A 200 -2.39 3.90 5.91
N TRP A 201 -3.49 4.19 6.63
CA TRP A 201 -3.42 4.55 8.04
C TRP A 201 -3.27 3.34 8.96
N PHE A 202 -3.48 2.12 8.46
CA PHE A 202 -3.37 0.91 9.26
C PHE A 202 -1.93 0.40 9.23
N GLN A 203 -1.46 -0.08 10.38
CA GLN A 203 -0.18 -0.78 10.44
C GLN A 203 -0.30 -2.13 9.71
N PRO A 204 0.66 -2.51 8.85
CA PRO A 204 0.64 -3.81 8.20
C PRO A 204 0.62 -4.93 9.24
N LYS A 205 -0.43 -5.76 9.22
CA LYS A 205 -0.59 -6.86 10.17
C LYS A 205 0.15 -8.11 9.67
N PRO A 206 0.60 -9.01 10.57
CA PRO A 206 1.27 -10.25 10.18
C PRO A 206 0.36 -11.13 9.32
N PHE A 207 0.94 -11.87 8.37
CA PHE A 207 0.19 -12.70 7.41
C PHE A 207 -0.76 -13.70 8.10
N ASN A 208 -0.39 -14.23 9.28
CA ASN A 208 -1.25 -15.17 10.02
C ASN A 208 -2.63 -14.59 10.42
N SER A 209 -2.71 -13.27 10.51
CA SER A 209 -3.92 -12.53 10.92
C SER A 209 -4.70 -11.99 9.72
N LEU A 210 -4.11 -12.03 8.52
CA LEU A 210 -4.67 -11.49 7.31
C LEU A 210 -5.50 -12.54 6.57
N LYS A 211 -6.70 -12.14 6.16
CA LYS A 211 -7.56 -12.96 5.31
C LYS A 211 -7.05 -12.92 3.87
N PHE A 212 -6.78 -14.08 3.28
CA PHE A 212 -6.32 -14.19 1.91
C PHE A 212 -7.35 -13.65 0.89
N SER A 213 -6.89 -12.83 -0.06
CA SER A 213 -7.70 -12.27 -1.15
C SER A 213 -6.86 -12.00 -2.39
N THR A 214 -7.33 -12.45 -3.55
CA THR A 214 -6.78 -12.11 -4.88
C THR A 214 -7.51 -10.93 -5.52
N LYS A 215 -8.55 -10.39 -4.88
CA LYS A 215 -9.40 -9.36 -5.47
C LYS A 215 -8.72 -7.99 -5.37
N TRP A 216 -8.18 -7.52 -6.48
CA TRP A 216 -7.57 -6.19 -6.59
C TRP A 216 -8.53 -5.10 -6.10
N GLY A 217 -8.01 -4.14 -5.34
CA GLY A 217 -8.78 -3.04 -4.74
C GLY A 217 -9.67 -3.42 -3.55
N SER A 218 -9.70 -4.68 -3.11
CA SER A 218 -10.32 -5.04 -1.81
C SER A 218 -9.44 -4.65 -0.63
N THR A 219 -10.06 -4.37 0.52
CA THR A 219 -9.37 -4.06 1.77
C THR A 219 -8.43 -5.18 2.19
N GLU A 220 -8.90 -6.43 2.11
CA GLU A 220 -8.08 -7.61 2.43
C GLU A 220 -6.84 -7.71 1.53
N HIS A 221 -7.01 -7.49 0.22
CA HIS A 221 -5.88 -7.49 -0.71
C HIS A 221 -4.91 -6.34 -0.45
N HIS A 222 -5.41 -5.16 -0.05
CA HIS A 222 -4.54 -4.04 0.30
C HIS A 222 -3.65 -4.35 1.50
N HIS A 223 -4.20 -4.92 2.58
CA HIS A 223 -3.43 -5.30 3.77
C HIS A 223 -2.36 -6.35 3.45
N LEU A 224 -2.70 -7.33 2.61
CA LEU A 224 -1.75 -8.32 2.11
C LEU A 224 -0.60 -7.67 1.33
N MET A 225 -0.92 -6.73 0.43
CA MET A 225 0.08 -5.99 -0.34
C MET A 225 0.94 -5.08 0.54
N GLN A 226 0.38 -4.47 1.58
CA GLN A 226 1.15 -3.68 2.55
C GLN A 226 2.17 -4.54 3.32
N ARG A 227 1.74 -5.70 3.84
CA ARG A 227 2.64 -6.61 4.57
C ARG A 227 3.72 -7.17 3.64
N LEU A 228 3.34 -7.54 2.41
CA LEU A 228 4.28 -7.97 1.38
C LEU A 228 5.28 -6.87 1.02
N LYS A 229 4.83 -5.62 0.85
CA LYS A 229 5.72 -4.48 0.61
C LYS A 229 6.71 -4.31 1.75
N GLN A 230 6.25 -4.41 3.00
CA GLN A 230 7.14 -4.35 4.17
C GLN A 230 8.19 -5.47 4.13
N ALA A 231 7.81 -6.69 3.76
CA ALA A 231 8.75 -7.81 3.64
C ALA A 231 9.80 -7.56 2.54
N LEU A 232 9.37 -7.10 1.37
CA LEU A 232 10.26 -6.81 0.24
C LEU A 232 11.23 -5.66 0.59
N SER A 233 10.77 -4.62 1.28
CA SER A 233 11.63 -3.52 1.73
C SER A 233 12.66 -3.91 2.79
N ASN A 234 12.50 -5.08 3.44
CA ASN A 234 13.44 -5.61 4.43
C ASN A 234 14.34 -6.73 3.88
N CYS A 235 14.27 -7.05 2.57
CA CYS A 235 15.19 -7.98 1.92
C CYS A 235 16.63 -7.42 1.96
N LYS A 236 17.64 -8.28 2.16
CA LYS A 236 19.02 -7.83 2.40
C LYS A 236 19.77 -7.46 1.13
N ASP A 237 19.64 -8.29 0.11
CA ASP A 237 20.47 -8.22 -1.09
C ASP A 237 19.76 -7.53 -2.27
N TYR A 238 18.48 -7.17 -2.09
CA TYR A 238 17.61 -6.67 -3.14
C TYR A 238 16.83 -5.44 -2.67
N SER A 239 16.70 -4.44 -3.54
CA SER A 239 15.92 -3.24 -3.27
C SER A 239 14.52 -3.36 -3.84
N LEU A 240 13.55 -2.67 -3.23
CA LEU A 240 12.24 -2.49 -3.83
C LEU A 240 12.36 -1.81 -5.21
N LEU A 241 11.48 -2.16 -6.15
CA LEU A 241 11.33 -1.40 -7.39
C LEU A 241 11.03 0.07 -7.08
N ASP A 242 11.63 0.97 -7.86
CA ASP A 242 11.58 2.44 -7.65
C ASP A 242 10.35 3.11 -8.29
N TYR A 243 9.59 2.36 -9.10
CA TYR A 243 8.37 2.81 -9.76
C TYR A 243 7.11 2.21 -9.11
N SER A 244 5.97 2.87 -9.31
CA SER A 244 4.73 2.62 -8.58
C SER A 244 3.71 1.72 -9.28
N ASP A 245 3.96 1.26 -10.51
CA ASP A 245 3.01 0.47 -11.30
C ASP A 245 2.84 -0.96 -10.77
N ARG A 246 3.86 -1.51 -10.09
CA ARG A 246 3.83 -2.83 -9.46
C ARG A 246 4.79 -2.92 -8.28
N LEU A 247 4.50 -3.89 -7.42
CA LEU A 247 5.32 -4.22 -6.26
C LEU A 247 6.29 -5.35 -6.63
N GLY A 248 7.58 -5.19 -6.32
CA GLY A 248 8.58 -6.21 -6.59
C GLY A 248 9.97 -5.81 -6.13
N LEU A 249 10.95 -6.67 -6.41
CA LEU A 249 12.37 -6.45 -6.15
C LEU A 249 13.12 -6.17 -7.45
N ALA A 250 14.01 -5.19 -7.41
CA ALA A 250 15.03 -5.00 -8.44
C ALA A 250 16.16 -6.02 -8.24
N ILE A 251 16.53 -6.71 -9.31
CA ILE A 251 17.63 -7.68 -9.33
C ILE A 251 18.56 -7.37 -10.50
N ASN A 252 19.79 -7.89 -10.44
CA ASN A 252 20.75 -7.76 -11.54
C ASN A 252 21.40 -9.11 -11.86
N PHE A 253 20.62 -10.03 -12.43
CA PHE A 253 21.11 -11.36 -12.80
C PHE A 253 21.65 -11.41 -14.23
N ASN A 254 21.78 -10.27 -14.90
CA ASN A 254 22.09 -10.12 -16.33
C ASN A 254 21.05 -10.72 -17.30
N TRP A 255 20.42 -11.84 -16.95
CA TRP A 255 19.33 -12.45 -17.71
C TRP A 255 17.92 -12.04 -17.25
N ALA A 256 17.80 -11.39 -16.09
CA ALA A 256 16.56 -10.79 -15.58
C ALA A 256 16.86 -9.55 -14.72
N SER A 257 15.85 -8.70 -14.55
CA SER A 257 15.97 -7.40 -13.87
C SER A 257 14.98 -7.19 -12.71
N GLU A 258 13.94 -8.02 -12.59
CA GLU A 258 12.93 -7.88 -11.55
C GLU A 258 12.38 -9.23 -11.11
N VAL A 259 11.97 -9.32 -9.84
CA VAL A 259 11.12 -10.38 -9.29
C VAL A 259 9.83 -9.76 -8.77
N ILE A 260 8.70 -10.24 -9.26
CA ILE A 260 7.38 -9.68 -8.95
C ILE A 260 6.55 -10.74 -8.24
N PRO A 261 6.24 -10.54 -6.94
CA PRO A 261 5.33 -11.40 -6.23
C PRO A 261 3.87 -10.98 -6.43
N TYR A 262 2.96 -11.96 -6.46
CA TYR A 262 1.51 -11.71 -6.41
C TYR A 262 0.76 -12.83 -5.69
N PHE A 263 -0.46 -12.52 -5.26
CA PHE A 263 -1.33 -13.47 -4.59
C PHE A 263 -2.13 -14.28 -5.62
N HIS A 264 -2.04 -15.60 -5.56
CA HIS A 264 -2.75 -16.51 -6.46
C HIS A 264 -3.60 -17.52 -5.68
N ARG A 265 -4.75 -17.89 -6.25
CA ARG A 265 -5.63 -18.92 -5.71
C ARG A 265 -5.95 -19.94 -6.79
N TYR A 266 -5.69 -21.20 -6.49
CA TYR A 266 -6.25 -22.32 -7.24
C TYR A 266 -7.56 -22.77 -6.60
N GLU A 267 -8.61 -22.82 -7.41
CA GLU A 267 -9.94 -23.30 -7.04
C GLU A 267 -10.22 -24.64 -7.73
N ASN A 268 -9.37 -25.65 -7.44
CA ASN A 268 -9.58 -27.04 -7.86
C ASN A 268 -10.33 -27.80 -6.73
N ASP A 269 -10.13 -29.12 -6.60
CA ASP A 269 -10.76 -29.96 -5.56
C ASP A 269 -10.52 -29.48 -4.12
N GLN A 270 -9.44 -28.72 -3.89
CA GLN A 270 -9.16 -28.01 -2.64
C GLN A 270 -8.69 -26.60 -2.94
N ILE A 271 -9.17 -25.62 -2.16
CA ILE A 271 -8.71 -24.23 -2.26
C ILE A 271 -7.27 -24.16 -1.77
N LYS A 272 -6.35 -23.77 -2.65
CA LYS A 272 -4.95 -23.53 -2.30
C LYS A 272 -4.58 -22.09 -2.62
N ASN A 273 -4.00 -21.41 -1.63
CA ASN A 273 -3.59 -20.01 -1.71
C ASN A 273 -2.06 -19.94 -1.74
N TYR A 274 -1.51 -19.11 -2.63
CA TYR A 274 -0.08 -18.99 -2.85
C TYR A 274 0.35 -17.52 -2.89
N ILE A 275 1.60 -17.28 -2.51
CA ILE A 275 2.36 -16.14 -3.00
C ILE A 275 3.24 -16.67 -4.13
N VAL A 276 3.02 -16.17 -5.34
CA VAL A 276 3.74 -16.60 -6.54
C VAL A 276 4.80 -15.57 -6.85
N PHE A 277 6.03 -16.02 -7.08
CA PHE A 277 7.16 -15.17 -7.44
C PHE A 277 7.48 -15.35 -8.91
N ASN A 278 7.25 -14.30 -9.70
CA ASN A 278 7.54 -14.29 -11.13
C ASN A 278 8.86 -13.60 -11.43
N ILE A 279 9.60 -14.19 -12.36
CA ILE A 279 10.81 -13.62 -12.94
C ILE A 279 10.77 -13.86 -14.46
N TRP A 280 11.28 -12.92 -15.25
CA TRP A 280 11.27 -13.01 -16.72
C TRP A 280 12.67 -13.09 -17.31
N PRO A 281 13.30 -14.28 -17.38
CA PRO A 281 14.54 -14.48 -18.10
C PRO A 281 14.40 -14.12 -19.58
N GLY A 282 15.29 -13.28 -20.10
CA GLY A 282 15.28 -12.94 -21.53
C GLY A 282 14.17 -11.95 -21.91
N ASN A 283 13.67 -11.18 -20.95
CA ASN A 283 12.70 -10.10 -21.19
C ASN A 283 13.19 -9.08 -22.25
N THR A 284 14.50 -9.02 -22.50
CA THR A 284 15.15 -8.33 -23.63
C THR A 284 16.08 -9.27 -24.39
N LYS A 285 16.39 -8.95 -25.67
CA LYS A 285 17.40 -9.71 -26.44
C LYS A 285 18.76 -9.73 -25.73
N SER A 286 19.17 -8.61 -25.12
CA SER A 286 20.42 -8.53 -24.36
C SER A 286 20.46 -9.53 -23.22
N GLN A 287 19.38 -9.63 -22.43
CA GLN A 287 19.24 -10.62 -21.37
C GLN A 287 19.31 -12.06 -21.90
N GLY A 288 18.70 -12.34 -23.06
CA GLY A 288 18.72 -13.67 -23.67
C GLY A 288 20.12 -14.21 -23.95
N TYR A 289 21.09 -13.34 -24.32
CA TYR A 289 22.46 -13.78 -24.63
C TYR A 289 23.15 -14.48 -23.45
N HIS A 290 22.69 -14.25 -22.22
CA HIS A 290 23.30 -14.83 -21.01
C HIS A 290 22.95 -16.30 -20.79
N PHE A 291 21.91 -16.84 -21.43
CA PHE A 291 21.52 -18.26 -21.28
C PHE A 291 21.34 -19.01 -22.61
N TYR A 292 21.09 -18.36 -23.75
CA TYR A 292 20.93 -19.07 -25.02
C TYR A 292 22.20 -19.77 -25.54
N ASN A 293 23.38 -19.39 -25.04
CA ASN A 293 24.64 -20.06 -25.37
C ASN A 293 25.05 -21.14 -24.35
N LYS A 294 24.17 -21.44 -23.38
CA LYS A 294 24.37 -22.44 -22.32
C LYS A 294 23.33 -23.57 -22.46
N SER A 295 23.43 -24.60 -21.61
CA SER A 295 22.35 -25.58 -21.50
C SER A 295 21.06 -24.90 -21.02
N MET A 296 19.94 -25.28 -21.64
CA MET A 296 18.60 -24.82 -21.26
C MET A 296 17.80 -25.92 -20.55
N ASP A 297 18.44 -26.94 -19.95
CA ASP A 297 17.75 -28.03 -19.25
C ASP A 297 16.80 -27.55 -18.15
N TRP A 298 17.06 -26.35 -17.59
CA TRP A 298 16.23 -25.72 -16.58
C TRP A 298 14.79 -25.46 -17.05
N ILE A 299 14.54 -25.30 -18.35
CA ILE A 299 13.18 -25.04 -18.89
C ILE A 299 12.22 -26.22 -18.67
N ASN A 300 12.75 -27.42 -18.44
CA ASN A 300 11.98 -28.63 -18.21
C ASN A 300 11.74 -28.93 -16.72
N LYS A 301 12.30 -28.11 -15.82
CA LYS A 301 12.09 -28.28 -14.38
C LYS A 301 10.66 -27.92 -14.00
N LYS A 302 10.08 -28.73 -13.12
CA LYS A 302 8.74 -28.55 -12.55
C LYS A 302 8.75 -28.14 -11.09
N THR A 303 9.94 -28.12 -10.49
CA THR A 303 10.13 -27.76 -9.08
C THR A 303 11.35 -26.88 -8.87
N LEU A 304 11.27 -26.02 -7.87
CA LEU A 304 12.38 -25.20 -7.36
C LEU A 304 12.71 -25.63 -5.93
N LEU A 305 13.97 -25.98 -5.68
CA LEU A 305 14.48 -26.29 -4.34
C LEU A 305 14.83 -24.99 -3.60
N VAL A 306 14.19 -24.75 -2.46
CA VAL A 306 14.39 -23.59 -1.59
C VAL A 306 14.38 -24.08 -0.15
N ASP A 307 15.45 -23.87 0.61
CA ASP A 307 15.58 -24.30 2.02
C ASP A 307 15.18 -25.76 2.25
N ASP A 308 15.68 -26.66 1.40
CA ASP A 308 15.39 -28.11 1.40
C ASP A 308 13.92 -28.50 1.07
N LEU A 309 13.08 -27.54 0.68
CA LEU A 309 11.71 -27.76 0.23
C LEU A 309 11.59 -27.58 -1.29
N ASN A 310 10.81 -28.45 -1.94
CA ASN A 310 10.51 -28.32 -3.36
C ASN A 310 9.17 -27.59 -3.53
N TYR A 311 9.21 -26.44 -4.21
CA TYR A 311 8.03 -25.70 -4.61
C TYR A 311 7.67 -25.97 -6.06
N ASP A 312 6.38 -25.91 -6.38
CA ASP A 312 5.91 -26.02 -7.76
C ASP A 312 6.49 -24.85 -8.58
N LEU A 313 6.99 -25.19 -9.77
CA LEU A 313 7.61 -24.28 -10.72
C LEU A 313 6.90 -24.40 -12.06
N GLU A 314 6.41 -23.28 -12.57
CA GLU A 314 5.86 -23.16 -13.91
C GLU A 314 6.82 -22.33 -14.75
N ILE A 315 7.16 -22.85 -15.93
CA ILE A 315 8.02 -22.17 -16.90
C ILE A 315 7.25 -22.13 -18.21
N VAL A 316 6.90 -20.92 -18.64
CA VAL A 316 6.22 -20.68 -19.92
C VAL A 316 7.13 -19.94 -20.87
N GLN A 317 7.01 -20.25 -22.16
CA GLN A 317 7.72 -19.51 -23.20
C GLN A 317 7.04 -18.17 -23.41
N ASN A 318 7.84 -17.11 -23.52
CA ASN A 318 7.38 -15.76 -23.68
C ASN A 318 7.96 -15.11 -24.96
N ILE A 319 7.09 -14.62 -25.83
CA ILE A 319 7.47 -13.66 -26.86
C ILE A 319 7.01 -12.29 -26.40
N LYS A 320 7.94 -11.34 -26.30
CA LYS A 320 7.62 -9.95 -25.99
C LYS A 320 7.93 -9.04 -27.17
N ILE A 321 6.98 -8.20 -27.52
CA ILE A 321 7.06 -7.22 -28.61
C ILE A 321 7.05 -5.82 -28.02
N CYS A 322 8.07 -5.03 -28.38
CA CYS A 322 8.26 -3.67 -27.91
C CYS A 322 8.41 -2.67 -29.08
N HIS A 323 8.16 -1.40 -28.79
CA HIS A 323 8.47 -0.27 -29.66
C HIS A 323 9.10 0.84 -28.82
N PHE A 324 10.25 1.38 -29.24
CA PHE A 324 11.07 2.30 -28.43
C PHE A 324 11.28 1.82 -26.98
N ASN A 325 11.59 0.53 -26.80
CA ASN A 325 11.77 -0.15 -25.51
C ASN A 325 10.54 -0.16 -24.58
N ARG A 326 9.37 0.27 -25.05
CA ARG A 326 8.11 0.14 -24.32
C ARG A 326 7.38 -1.12 -24.78
N TYR A 327 6.80 -1.83 -23.82
CA TYR A 327 5.95 -2.99 -24.11
C TYR A 327 4.78 -2.58 -25.00
N VAL A 328 4.51 -3.38 -26.04
CA VAL A 328 3.38 -3.21 -26.95
C VAL A 328 2.41 -4.38 -26.79
N THR A 329 2.92 -5.59 -26.98
CA THR A 329 2.14 -6.84 -26.84
C THR A 329 3.08 -8.03 -26.63
N GLY A 330 2.53 -9.22 -26.39
CA GLY A 330 3.30 -10.43 -26.19
C GLY A 330 2.44 -11.68 -26.17
N LEU A 331 3.10 -12.83 -25.98
CA LEU A 331 2.50 -14.16 -25.95
C LEU A 331 3.16 -14.98 -24.85
N ASN A 332 2.36 -15.64 -24.03
CA ASN A 332 2.78 -16.73 -23.14
C ASN A 332 2.17 -18.03 -23.64
N TYR A 333 2.99 -19.06 -23.82
CA TYR A 333 2.58 -20.33 -24.41
C TYR A 333 3.44 -21.50 -23.94
N TYR A 334 2.93 -22.70 -24.19
CA TYR A 334 3.58 -23.98 -23.89
C TYR A 334 4.07 -24.65 -25.19
N GLU A 335 4.91 -25.67 -25.05
CA GLU A 335 5.34 -26.49 -26.20
C GLU A 335 4.13 -27.15 -26.92
N ASP A 336 3.05 -27.45 -26.20
CA ASP A 336 1.82 -27.99 -26.78
C ASP A 336 1.09 -27.00 -27.70
N ASP A 337 1.43 -25.71 -27.67
CA ASP A 337 0.89 -24.69 -28.58
C ASP A 337 1.67 -24.61 -29.91
N LEU A 338 2.77 -25.35 -30.03
CA LEU A 338 3.74 -25.22 -31.13
C LEU A 338 3.72 -26.40 -32.10
N LEU A 339 3.98 -26.09 -33.38
CA LEU A 339 4.42 -27.04 -34.41
C LEU A 339 5.94 -27.22 -34.38
N LYS A 340 6.66 -26.14 -34.08
CA LYS A 340 8.12 -26.09 -33.98
C LYS A 340 8.52 -25.13 -32.87
N SER A 341 9.54 -25.48 -32.09
CA SER A 341 10.01 -24.63 -31.00
C SER A 341 10.51 -23.29 -31.52
N THR A 342 9.98 -22.20 -30.98
CA THR A 342 10.42 -20.83 -31.26
C THR A 342 11.71 -20.50 -30.51
N HIS A 343 11.91 -21.07 -29.32
CA HIS A 343 13.00 -20.77 -28.38
C HIS A 343 14.27 -21.60 -28.68
N THR A 344 14.73 -21.59 -29.93
CA THR A 344 16.01 -22.21 -30.31
C THR A 344 17.15 -21.21 -30.35
N VAL A 345 18.40 -21.67 -30.18
CA VAL A 345 19.60 -20.82 -30.31
C VAL A 345 19.64 -20.11 -31.66
N HIS A 346 19.30 -20.83 -32.74
CA HIS A 346 19.22 -20.25 -34.08
C HIS A 346 18.19 -19.13 -34.18
N ASN A 347 16.96 -19.37 -33.72
CA ASN A 347 15.89 -18.37 -33.76
C ASN A 347 16.21 -17.18 -32.85
N PHE A 348 16.81 -17.40 -31.69
CA PHE A 348 17.26 -16.31 -30.83
C PHE A 348 18.26 -15.39 -31.57
N HIS A 349 19.30 -15.94 -32.21
CA HIS A 349 20.29 -15.11 -32.91
C HIS A 349 19.70 -14.41 -34.14
N HIS A 350 18.90 -15.09 -34.94
CA HIS A 350 18.47 -14.64 -36.27
C HIS A 350 17.06 -14.04 -36.37
N LYS A 351 16.17 -14.38 -35.44
CA LYS A 351 14.76 -13.96 -35.45
C LYS A 351 14.42 -12.99 -34.32
N SER A 352 15.11 -13.02 -33.17
CA SER A 352 14.91 -11.99 -32.13
C SER A 352 15.57 -10.66 -32.52
N GLY A 353 15.08 -9.54 -31.96
CA GLY A 353 15.56 -8.19 -32.24
C GLY A 353 14.61 -7.41 -33.15
N LYS A 354 15.16 -6.49 -33.95
CA LYS A 354 14.39 -5.49 -34.69
C LYS A 354 13.75 -6.06 -35.96
N TRP A 355 12.46 -5.80 -36.15
CA TRP A 355 11.68 -6.09 -37.34
C TRP A 355 11.12 -4.77 -37.90
N ASN A 356 11.60 -4.35 -39.08
CA ASN A 356 11.06 -3.19 -39.78
C ASN A 356 9.79 -3.58 -40.54
N ILE A 357 8.94 -2.60 -40.85
CA ILE A 357 7.63 -2.79 -41.51
C ILE A 357 7.69 -3.64 -42.78
N GLN A 358 8.76 -3.52 -43.58
CA GLN A 358 8.94 -4.31 -44.81
C GLN A 358 9.14 -5.81 -44.55
N ARG A 359 9.51 -6.19 -43.32
CA ARG A 359 9.78 -7.57 -42.88
C ARG A 359 8.67 -8.12 -42.00
N TRP A 360 7.56 -7.39 -41.81
CA TRP A 360 6.42 -7.93 -41.08
C TRP A 360 5.81 -9.17 -41.75
N PRO A 361 5.71 -9.26 -43.09
CA PRO A 361 5.30 -10.51 -43.73
C PRO A 361 6.21 -11.70 -43.38
N ASP A 362 7.54 -11.49 -43.32
CA ASP A 362 8.48 -12.54 -42.90
C ASP A 362 8.29 -12.95 -41.43
N PHE A 363 7.90 -12.00 -40.57
CA PHE A 363 7.58 -12.28 -39.18
C PHE A 363 6.32 -13.13 -39.07
N GLU A 364 5.27 -12.77 -39.82
CA GLU A 364 4.03 -13.53 -39.85
C GLU A 364 4.23 -14.96 -40.33
N ILE A 365 4.99 -15.14 -41.41
CA ILE A 365 5.37 -16.48 -41.90
C ILE A 365 6.12 -17.25 -40.81
N PHE A 366 7.09 -16.61 -40.15
CA PHE A 366 7.82 -17.25 -39.05
C PHE A 366 6.88 -17.71 -37.94
N MET A 367 5.93 -16.88 -37.51
CA MET A 367 4.98 -17.23 -36.46
C MET A 367 4.01 -18.35 -36.91
N ASP A 368 3.49 -18.27 -38.14
CA ASP A 368 2.58 -19.28 -38.71
C ASP A 368 3.23 -20.65 -38.90
N GLU A 369 4.54 -20.69 -39.18
CA GLU A 369 5.30 -21.95 -39.27
C GLU A 369 5.57 -22.60 -37.92
N HIS A 370 5.53 -21.84 -36.82
CA HIS A 370 5.90 -22.31 -35.48
C HIS A 370 4.71 -22.57 -34.58
N PHE A 371 3.62 -21.80 -34.69
CA PHE A 371 2.43 -21.99 -33.88
C PHE A 371 1.41 -22.90 -34.54
N LYS A 372 0.68 -23.67 -33.74
CA LYS A 372 -0.48 -24.40 -34.23
C LYS A 372 -1.61 -23.43 -34.62
N PRO A 373 -2.36 -23.68 -35.71
CA PRO A 373 -3.45 -22.80 -36.14
C PRO A 373 -4.48 -22.52 -35.03
N GLU A 374 -4.79 -23.52 -34.20
CA GLU A 374 -5.73 -23.42 -33.08
C GLU A 374 -5.28 -22.49 -31.95
N TYR A 375 -3.97 -22.24 -31.80
CA TYR A 375 -3.48 -21.28 -30.81
C TYR A 375 -3.83 -19.84 -31.20
N ASN A 376 -3.98 -19.56 -32.50
CA ASN A 376 -4.30 -18.24 -33.07
C ASN A 376 -3.46 -17.10 -32.45
N TRP A 377 -2.14 -17.14 -32.72
CA TRP A 377 -1.20 -16.20 -32.11
C TRP A 377 -1.55 -14.72 -32.40
N ARG A 378 -2.12 -14.43 -33.59
CA ARG A 378 -2.52 -13.06 -33.98
C ARG A 378 -3.59 -12.50 -33.05
N GLU A 379 -4.60 -13.30 -32.71
CA GLU A 379 -5.66 -12.88 -31.78
C GLU A 379 -5.11 -12.71 -30.36
N LYS A 380 -4.31 -13.67 -29.89
CA LYS A 380 -3.76 -13.63 -28.52
C LYS A 380 -2.85 -12.44 -28.26
N CYS A 381 -2.05 -12.01 -29.24
CA CYS A 381 -1.25 -10.78 -29.12
C CYS A 381 -1.96 -9.54 -29.66
N GLN A 382 -3.21 -9.64 -30.12
CA GLN A 382 -3.96 -8.55 -30.76
C GLN A 382 -3.12 -7.85 -31.84
N TRP A 383 -2.53 -8.65 -32.74
CA TRP A 383 -1.57 -8.24 -33.76
C TRP A 383 -2.04 -7.03 -34.58
N ASP A 384 -3.26 -7.10 -35.11
CA ASP A 384 -3.79 -6.04 -35.98
C ASP A 384 -3.87 -4.72 -35.23
N LYS A 385 -4.51 -4.72 -34.06
CA LYS A 385 -4.72 -3.54 -33.22
C LYS A 385 -3.41 -2.88 -32.78
N TYR A 386 -2.39 -3.67 -32.43
CA TYR A 386 -1.17 -3.14 -31.81
C TYR A 386 0.00 -2.93 -32.76
N ILE A 387 -0.03 -3.56 -33.94
CA ILE A 387 1.04 -3.51 -34.93
C ILE A 387 0.55 -2.99 -36.28
N ILE A 388 -0.42 -3.66 -36.91
CA ILE A 388 -0.86 -3.36 -38.29
C ILE A 388 -1.61 -2.01 -38.37
N ASP A 389 -2.61 -1.80 -37.52
CA ASP A 389 -3.49 -0.63 -37.53
C ASP A 389 -2.86 0.57 -36.79
N THR A 390 -1.55 0.76 -36.97
CA THR A 390 -0.78 1.77 -36.24
C THR A 390 0.30 2.41 -37.10
N ASP A 391 0.76 3.61 -36.71
CA ASP A 391 1.84 4.32 -37.42
C ASP A 391 3.25 3.78 -37.10
N ARG A 392 3.37 2.56 -36.56
CA ARG A 392 4.66 1.96 -36.21
C ARG A 392 5.41 1.57 -37.48
N THR A 393 6.70 1.89 -37.52
CA THR A 393 7.59 1.52 -38.65
C THR A 393 8.50 0.34 -38.33
N TYR A 394 8.56 -0.07 -37.05
CA TYR A 394 9.29 -1.23 -36.59
C TYR A 394 8.79 -1.68 -35.22
N PHE A 395 9.15 -2.90 -34.82
CA PHE A 395 9.11 -3.36 -33.44
C PHE A 395 10.39 -4.13 -33.11
N THR A 396 10.61 -4.42 -31.84
CA THR A 396 11.62 -5.38 -31.38
C THR A 396 10.95 -6.57 -30.73
N MET A 397 11.47 -7.77 -31.00
CA MET A 397 11.02 -9.02 -30.39
C MET A 397 12.11 -9.57 -29.45
N SER A 398 11.74 -9.97 -28.24
CA SER A 398 12.54 -10.86 -27.39
C SER A 398 11.89 -12.23 -27.29
N LEU A 399 12.74 -13.25 -27.23
CA LEU A 399 12.39 -14.63 -26.90
C LEU A 399 12.89 -14.87 -25.47
N GLY A 400 11.99 -15.13 -24.55
CA GLY A 400 12.28 -15.25 -23.13
C GLY A 400 11.33 -16.22 -22.46
N PHE A 401 11.31 -16.19 -21.14
CA PHE A 401 10.48 -17.08 -20.35
C PHE A 401 9.79 -16.28 -19.26
N GLU A 402 8.64 -16.75 -18.81
CA GLU A 402 8.08 -16.38 -17.52
C GLU A 402 8.21 -17.60 -16.60
N VAL A 403 8.89 -17.39 -15.48
CA VAL A 403 9.19 -18.43 -14.50
C VAL A 403 8.47 -18.06 -13.21
N SER A 404 7.56 -18.92 -12.78
CA SER A 404 6.66 -18.68 -11.67
C SER A 404 6.86 -19.75 -10.61
N THR A 405 7.26 -19.35 -9.39
CA THR A 405 7.39 -20.27 -8.25
C THR A 405 6.23 -20.09 -7.28
N PHE A 406 5.52 -21.17 -6.96
CA PHE A 406 4.32 -21.16 -6.13
C PHE A 406 4.66 -21.56 -4.70
N VAL A 407 4.70 -20.57 -3.80
CA VAL A 407 4.96 -20.82 -2.37
C VAL A 407 3.64 -20.75 -1.59
N PRO A 408 3.25 -21.80 -0.85
CA PRO A 408 2.01 -21.81 -0.09
C PRO A 408 1.89 -20.61 0.85
N TYR A 409 0.76 -19.91 0.80
CA TYR A 409 0.49 -18.77 1.69
C TYR A 409 0.56 -19.18 3.18
N GLN A 410 0.23 -20.43 3.50
CA GLN A 410 0.30 -20.93 4.86
C GLN A 410 1.72 -20.89 5.44
N GLU A 411 2.77 -21.09 4.63
CA GLU A 411 4.14 -21.01 5.12
C GLU A 411 4.50 -19.58 5.55
N PHE A 412 3.99 -18.57 4.85
CA PHE A 412 4.10 -17.18 5.28
C PHE A 412 3.35 -16.92 6.58
N CYS A 413 2.15 -17.48 6.76
CA CYS A 413 1.42 -17.40 8.02
C CYS A 413 2.17 -18.08 9.18
N ASP A 414 2.85 -19.18 8.92
CA ASP A 414 3.51 -19.98 9.97
C ASP A 414 4.75 -19.27 10.53
N ILE A 415 5.46 -18.53 9.68
CA ILE A 415 6.63 -17.73 10.05
C ILE A 415 6.28 -16.29 10.48
N ASP A 416 5.13 -15.75 10.07
CA ASP A 416 4.74 -14.36 10.31
C ASP A 416 3.58 -14.22 11.31
N LYS A 417 3.90 -14.34 12.61
CA LYS A 417 2.88 -14.40 13.67
C LYS A 417 2.70 -13.11 14.47
N LYS A 418 3.71 -12.26 14.52
CA LYS A 418 3.73 -10.95 15.17
C LYS A 418 4.47 -9.93 14.29
N ALA A 419 4.33 -8.65 14.61
CA ALA A 419 4.79 -7.57 13.76
C ALA A 419 6.29 -7.68 13.43
N GLU A 420 7.11 -8.12 14.39
CA GLU A 420 8.56 -8.22 14.31
C GLU A 420 9.05 -9.40 13.45
N ASP A 421 8.19 -10.39 13.17
CA ASP A 421 8.54 -11.58 12.39
C ASP A 421 8.71 -11.28 10.89
N ILE A 422 8.49 -10.03 10.48
CA ILE A 422 8.69 -9.57 9.11
C ILE A 422 10.09 -9.89 8.56
N LYS A 423 11.09 -9.96 9.45
CA LYS A 423 12.46 -10.33 9.09
C LYS A 423 12.56 -11.78 8.58
N GLU A 424 11.81 -12.70 9.17
CA GLU A 424 11.78 -14.11 8.74
C GLU A 424 11.13 -14.24 7.37
N VAL A 425 10.06 -13.47 7.12
CA VAL A 425 9.43 -13.36 5.80
C VAL A 425 10.43 -12.85 4.76
N SER A 426 11.17 -11.78 5.07
CA SER A 426 12.18 -11.23 4.17
C SER A 426 13.29 -12.23 3.86
N LEU A 427 13.79 -12.97 4.86
CA LEU A 427 14.77 -14.04 4.67
C LEU A 427 14.25 -15.16 3.77
N LYS A 428 12.97 -15.52 3.90
CA LYS A 428 12.33 -16.50 3.02
C LYS A 428 12.29 -16.00 1.57
N ILE A 429 11.92 -14.73 1.36
CA ILE A 429 11.90 -14.10 0.04
C ILE A 429 13.31 -14.07 -0.57
N ASP A 430 14.33 -13.66 0.19
CA ASP A 430 15.73 -13.68 -0.25
C ASP A 430 16.16 -15.08 -0.72
N SER A 431 15.77 -16.13 0.03
CA SER A 431 16.07 -17.52 -0.29
C SER A 431 15.37 -18.00 -1.58
N ILE A 432 14.14 -17.57 -1.81
CA ILE A 432 13.40 -17.83 -3.05
C ILE A 432 14.11 -17.15 -4.24
N VAL A 433 14.45 -15.87 -4.11
CA VAL A 433 15.10 -15.10 -5.18
C VAL A 433 16.49 -15.68 -5.52
N LEU A 434 17.27 -16.08 -4.50
CA LEU A 434 18.55 -16.75 -4.70
C LEU A 434 18.40 -18.10 -5.39
N SER A 435 17.35 -18.86 -5.07
CA SER A 435 17.08 -20.15 -5.70
C SER A 435 16.65 -19.99 -7.15
N LEU A 436 15.82 -18.97 -7.46
CA LEU A 436 15.51 -18.57 -8.84
C LEU A 436 16.77 -18.18 -9.61
N LYS A 437 17.76 -17.53 -8.96
CA LYS A 437 19.04 -17.24 -9.60
C LYS A 437 19.79 -18.52 -9.99
N LYS A 438 19.95 -19.44 -9.03
CA LYS A 438 20.62 -20.75 -9.20
C LYS A 438 19.91 -21.69 -10.17
N LEU A 439 18.66 -21.41 -10.53
CA LEU A 439 17.94 -22.19 -11.52
C LEU A 439 18.60 -22.08 -12.91
N ILE A 440 19.18 -20.91 -13.23
CA ILE A 440 19.70 -20.57 -14.57
C ILE A 440 21.22 -20.41 -14.57
N ASP A 441 21.80 -19.90 -13.48
CA ASP A 441 23.26 -19.79 -13.31
C ASP A 441 23.91 -21.15 -13.03
#